data_AF-A0A519W2N4-F1
#
_entry.id   AF-A0A519W2N4-F1
#
_cell.length_a   1.000
_cell.length_b   1.000
_cell.length_c   1.000
_cell.angle_alpha   90.00
_cell.angle_beta   90.00
_cell.angle_gamma   90.00
#
_symmetry.space_group_name_H-M   'P 1'
#
loop_
_entity.id
_entity.type
_entity.pdbx_description
1 polymer ?
#
loop_
_entity_poly.entity_id
_entity_poly.type
_entity_poly.pdbx_seq_one_letter_code
_entity_poly.pdbx_strand_id
1 'polypeptide(L)'
;MSTKTGALQDTFIVDEHGRADSLKIIQGINPAYDRAYTKIFYAAKNKWKPATRNGKPVRVLMYQEKKYFVSEEVIPSFFNSQKANKAYQEEEYETALYYYDLALASRPDETSDLYQRGICKQQLGNLIGACED
;
A
#
# COMPACT_ATOMS: atom_id res chain seq x y z
N MET A 1 1.32 -22.03 5.09
CA MET A 1 2.31 -21.33 4.25
C MET A 1 2.88 -20.17 5.05
N SER A 2 4.20 -20.00 5.08
CA SER A 2 4.84 -18.98 5.94
C SER A 2 4.79 -17.61 5.27
N THR A 3 3.68 -16.87 5.42
CA THR A 3 3.52 -15.47 5.02
C THR A 3 4.36 -14.56 5.91
N LYS A 4 5.70 -14.60 5.77
CA LYS A 4 6.54 -13.63 6.47
C LYS A 4 6.37 -12.28 5.77
N THR A 5 5.66 -11.38 6.42
CA THR A 5 5.61 -9.96 6.06
C THR A 5 6.44 -9.17 7.07
N GLY A 6 7.07 -8.10 6.60
CA GLY A 6 7.73 -7.12 7.46
C GLY A 6 7.09 -5.76 7.23
N ALA A 7 6.72 -5.05 8.30
CA ALA A 7 6.23 -3.69 8.20
C ALA A 7 7.20 -2.76 8.94
N LEU A 8 7.63 -1.70 8.26
CA LEU A 8 8.30 -0.56 8.87
C LEU A 8 7.27 0.57 8.99
N GLN A 9 7.13 1.12 10.20
CA GLN A 9 6.40 2.37 10.43
C GLN A 9 7.34 3.37 11.07
N ASP A 10 7.40 4.58 10.53
CA ASP A 10 8.24 5.65 11.05
C ASP A 10 7.54 7.01 11.00
N THR A 11 8.14 7.95 11.73
CA THR A 11 7.81 9.37 11.66
C THR A 11 9.08 10.19 11.60
N PHE A 12 9.00 11.33 10.93
CA PHE A 12 10.11 12.27 10.78
C PHE A 12 9.56 13.65 10.41
N ILE A 13 10.41 14.67 10.49
CA ILE A 13 10.05 16.04 10.12
C ILE A 13 10.67 16.35 8.77
N VAL A 14 9.88 16.95 7.87
CA VAL A 14 10.39 17.64 6.68
C VAL A 14 10.22 19.14 6.89
N ASP A 15 11.29 19.91 6.77
CA ASP A 15 11.26 21.37 6.93
C ASP A 15 10.83 22.11 5.64
N GLU A 16 10.76 23.45 5.71
CA GLU A 16 10.34 24.29 4.59
C GLU A 16 11.27 24.21 3.37
N HIS A 17 12.48 23.68 3.55
CA HIS A 17 13.50 23.55 2.50
C HIS A 17 13.59 22.11 1.95
N GLY A 18 12.75 21.20 2.42
CA GLY A 18 12.78 19.80 2.01
C GLY A 18 13.90 18.99 2.65
N ARG A 19 14.48 19.46 3.76
CA ARG A 19 15.38 18.64 4.58
C ARG A 19 14.57 17.82 5.57
N ALA A 20 14.85 16.52 5.59
CA ALA A 20 14.27 15.58 6.54
C ALA A 20 15.18 15.34 7.75
N ASP A 21 14.60 15.24 8.94
CA ASP A 21 15.31 14.96 10.19
C ASP A 21 14.35 14.38 11.24
N SER A 22 14.81 14.18 12.48
CA SER A 22 14.00 13.69 13.60
C SER A 22 13.33 12.34 13.32
N LEU A 23 14.05 11.43 12.64
CA LEU A 23 13.55 10.09 12.36
C LEU A 23 13.29 9.32 13.66
N LYS A 24 12.09 8.76 13.77
CA LYS A 24 11.69 7.82 14.81
C LYS A 24 11.03 6.62 14.17
N ILE A 25 11.67 5.47 14.28
CA ILE A 25 11.07 4.19 13.94
C ILE A 25 10.06 3.83 15.04
N ILE A 26 8.79 3.73 14.66
CA ILE A 26 7.68 3.38 15.55
C ILE A 26 7.55 1.86 15.63
N GLN A 27 7.59 1.20 14.46
CA GLN A 27 7.61 -0.25 14.32
C GLN A 27 8.71 -0.63 13.34
N GLY A 28 9.71 -1.39 13.81
CA GLY A 28 10.82 -1.90 13.00
C GLY A 28 10.59 -3.32 12.51
N ILE A 29 11.40 -3.76 11.55
CA ILE A 29 11.36 -5.16 11.04
C ILE A 29 12.33 -6.03 11.83
N ASN A 30 13.57 -5.56 11.96
CA ASN A 30 14.61 -6.14 12.81
C ASN A 30 15.78 -5.15 12.97
N PRO A 31 16.67 -5.32 13.98
CA PRO A 31 17.73 -4.35 14.26
C PRO A 31 18.73 -4.12 13.12
N ALA A 32 18.96 -5.11 12.24
CA ALA A 32 19.87 -4.95 11.11
C ALA A 32 19.25 -4.06 10.02
N TYR A 33 17.97 -4.32 9.70
CA TYR A 33 17.20 -3.53 8.77
C TYR A 33 17.03 -2.08 9.27
N ASP A 34 16.64 -1.89 10.53
CA ASP A 34 16.36 -0.56 11.11
C ASP A 34 17.61 0.35 11.08
N ARG A 35 18.79 -0.23 11.34
CA ARG A 35 20.08 0.48 11.20
C ARG A 35 20.39 0.87 9.76
N ALA A 36 20.16 -0.03 8.80
CA ALA A 36 20.39 0.25 7.39
C ALA A 36 19.42 1.33 6.90
N TYR A 37 18.15 1.22 7.28
CA TYR A 37 17.11 2.20 6.97
C TYR A 37 17.48 3.60 7.48
N THR A 38 17.88 3.71 8.74
CA THR A 38 18.30 4.99 9.36
C THR A 38 19.43 5.64 8.56
N LYS A 39 20.45 4.86 8.14
CA LYS A 39 21.57 5.38 7.32
C LYS A 39 21.09 5.91 5.98
N ILE A 40 20.24 5.16 5.28
CA ILE A 40 19.71 5.54 3.97
C ILE A 40 18.82 6.78 4.09
N PHE A 41 17.95 6.83 5.09
CA PHE A 41 17.09 7.98 5.36
C PHE A 41 17.92 9.26 5.50
N TYR A 42 18.95 9.24 6.35
CA TYR A 42 19.80 10.41 6.58
C TYR A 42 20.71 10.75 5.40
N ALA A 43 21.13 9.77 4.60
CA ALA A 43 21.82 10.03 3.34
C ALA A 43 20.91 10.73 2.31
N ALA A 44 19.61 10.42 2.33
CA ALA A 44 18.59 11.03 1.47
C ALA A 44 17.95 12.29 2.07
N LYS A 45 18.44 12.82 3.20
CA LYS A 45 17.74 13.88 3.96
C LYS A 45 17.41 15.14 3.15
N ASN A 46 18.20 15.50 2.14
CA ASN A 46 17.96 16.70 1.31
C ASN A 46 17.23 16.39 -0.01
N LYS A 47 16.62 15.20 -0.13
CA LYS A 47 15.92 14.76 -1.36
C LYS A 47 14.40 14.86 -1.25
N TRP A 48 13.88 15.30 -0.10
CA TRP A 48 12.45 15.44 0.11
C TRP A 48 11.94 16.72 -0.53
N LYS A 49 10.68 16.70 -0.97
CA LYS A 49 9.96 17.90 -1.36
C LYS A 49 9.27 18.47 -0.12
N PRO A 50 9.41 19.78 0.16
CA PRO A 50 8.67 20.39 1.27
C PRO A 50 7.16 20.29 1.00
N ALA A 51 6.39 20.13 2.06
CA ALA A 51 4.94 20.28 1.97
C ALA A 51 4.59 21.75 1.73
N THR A 52 3.47 21.99 1.05
CA THR A 52 2.98 23.36 0.80
C THR A 52 1.59 23.54 1.37
N ARG A 53 1.36 24.72 1.96
CA ARG A 53 0.04 25.17 2.39
C ARG A 53 -0.21 26.54 1.79
N ASN A 54 -1.24 26.65 0.95
CA ASN A 54 -1.56 27.87 0.19
C ASN A 54 -0.35 28.39 -0.61
N GLY A 55 0.36 27.48 -1.29
CA GLY A 55 1.54 27.79 -2.09
C GLY A 55 2.82 28.11 -1.31
N LYS A 56 2.77 28.17 0.02
CA LYS A 56 3.95 28.43 0.87
C LYS A 56 4.50 27.13 1.45
N PRO A 57 5.83 26.89 1.37
CA PRO A 57 6.45 25.76 2.04
C PRO A 57 6.20 25.80 3.56
N VAL A 58 5.90 24.64 4.15
CA VAL A 58 5.66 24.50 5.58
C VAL A 58 6.36 23.25 6.12
N ARG A 59 6.86 23.37 7.35
CA ARG A 59 7.32 22.23 8.13
C ARG A 59 6.16 21.28 8.44
N VAL A 60 6.40 19.99 8.30
CA VAL A 60 5.40 18.95 8.54
C VAL A 60 5.99 17.74 9.25
N LEU A 61 5.20 17.11 10.12
CA LEU A 61 5.47 15.80 10.66
C LEU A 61 4.90 14.75 9.69
N MET A 62 5.77 13.90 9.17
CA MET A 62 5.41 12.82 8.26
C MET A 62 5.19 11.53 9.03
N TYR A 63 4.26 10.71 8.55
CA TYR A 63 4.10 9.31 8.92
C TYR A 63 4.22 8.46 7.66
N GLN A 64 4.99 7.38 7.70
CA GLN A 64 5.13 6.46 6.58
C GLN A 64 5.01 5.01 7.04
N GLU A 65 4.31 4.20 6.25
CA GLU A 65 4.28 2.74 6.40
C GLU A 65 4.86 2.08 5.14
N LYS A 66 5.77 1.13 5.31
CA LYS A 66 6.36 0.32 4.25
C LYS A 66 6.19 -1.15 4.56
N LYS A 67 5.42 -1.85 3.73
CA LYS A 67 5.20 -3.30 3.83
C LYS A 67 6.10 -4.03 2.85
N TYR A 68 6.80 -5.02 3.35
CA TYR A 68 7.65 -5.95 2.60
C TYR A 68 6.97 -7.31 2.61
N PHE A 69 6.76 -7.84 1.41
CA PHE A 69 6.17 -9.15 1.19
C PHE A 69 7.27 -10.09 0.73
N VAL A 70 7.43 -11.25 1.39
CA VAL A 70 8.56 -12.18 1.12
C VAL A 70 8.15 -13.33 0.19
N SER A 71 6.87 -13.50 -0.13
CA SER A 71 6.40 -14.58 -1.01
C SER A 71 5.99 -14.07 -2.39
N GLU A 72 6.46 -14.77 -3.42
CA GLU A 72 6.03 -14.63 -4.82
C GLU A 72 4.52 -14.86 -5.04
N GLU A 73 3.81 -15.46 -4.08
CA GLU A 73 2.36 -15.67 -4.14
C GLU A 73 1.55 -14.44 -3.65
N VAL A 74 1.97 -13.82 -2.54
CA VAL A 74 1.28 -12.65 -1.95
C VAL A 74 1.57 -11.37 -2.74
N ILE A 75 2.73 -11.27 -3.40
CA ILE A 75 3.10 -10.10 -4.19
C ILE A 75 2.10 -9.87 -5.34
N PRO A 76 1.87 -10.82 -6.28
CA PRO A 76 0.87 -10.66 -7.34
C PRO A 76 -0.52 -10.42 -6.78
N SER A 77 -0.93 -11.19 -5.76
CA SER A 77 -2.26 -11.06 -5.15
C SER A 77 -2.51 -9.63 -4.65
N PHE A 78 -1.65 -9.11 -3.77
CA PHE A 78 -1.78 -7.76 -3.22
C PHE A 78 -1.76 -6.67 -4.31
N PHE A 79 -0.85 -6.76 -5.27
CA PHE A 79 -0.78 -5.76 -6.34
C PHE A 79 -1.98 -5.83 -7.28
N ASN A 80 -2.53 -7.03 -7.51
CA ASN A 80 -3.77 -7.19 -8.28
C ASN A 80 -4.96 -6.63 -7.51
N SER A 81 -5.12 -6.88 -6.20
CA SER A 81 -6.16 -6.25 -5.38
C SER A 81 -6.09 -4.73 -5.45
N GLN A 82 -4.89 -4.16 -5.39
CA GLN A 82 -4.70 -2.70 -5.50
C GLN A 82 -5.09 -2.16 -6.88
N LYS A 83 -4.77 -2.87 -7.96
CA LYS A 83 -5.23 -2.50 -9.31
C LYS A 83 -6.74 -2.62 -9.45
N ALA A 84 -7.32 -3.67 -8.89
CA ALA A 84 -8.77 -3.90 -8.88
C ALA A 84 -9.50 -2.78 -8.12
N ASN A 85 -9.03 -2.43 -6.92
CA ASN A 85 -9.54 -1.32 -6.13
C ASN A 85 -9.49 0.01 -6.87
N LYS A 86 -8.39 0.26 -7.59
CA LYS A 86 -8.24 1.46 -8.41
C LYS A 86 -9.26 1.48 -9.56
N ALA A 87 -9.34 0.40 -10.34
CA ALA A 87 -10.30 0.29 -11.44
C ALA A 87 -11.75 0.41 -10.95
N TYR A 88 -12.07 -0.16 -9.78
CA TYR A 88 -13.37 -0.01 -9.13
C TYR A 88 -13.69 1.45 -8.80
N GLN A 89 -12.72 2.21 -8.27
CA GLN A 89 -12.89 3.66 -8.01
C GLN A 89 -13.07 4.48 -9.29
N GLU A 90 -12.56 3.99 -10.41
CA GLU A 90 -12.71 4.58 -11.74
C GLU A 90 -13.98 4.07 -12.45
N GLU A 91 -14.82 3.27 -11.78
CA GLU A 91 -16.05 2.64 -12.30
C GLU A 91 -15.80 1.68 -13.49
N GLU A 92 -14.57 1.24 -13.69
CA GLU A 92 -14.17 0.26 -14.69
C GLU A 92 -14.40 -1.17 -14.17
N TYR A 93 -15.66 -1.57 -14.03
CA TYR A 93 -16.03 -2.80 -13.31
C TYR A 93 -15.52 -4.09 -13.98
N GLU A 94 -15.40 -4.15 -15.31
CA GLU A 94 -14.80 -5.29 -16.01
C GLU A 94 -13.31 -5.44 -15.70
N THR A 95 -12.58 -4.32 -15.72
CA THR A 95 -11.15 -4.28 -15.37
C THR A 95 -10.96 -4.64 -13.91
N ALA A 96 -11.81 -4.12 -13.02
CA ALA A 96 -11.79 -4.44 -11.60
C ALA A 96 -12.01 -5.95 -11.36
N LEU A 97 -13.04 -6.53 -11.98
CA LEU A 97 -13.36 -7.96 -11.91
C LEU A 97 -12.17 -8.83 -12.33
N TYR A 98 -11.54 -8.50 -13.47
CA TYR A 98 -10.36 -9.21 -13.96
C TYR A 98 -9.22 -9.24 -12.94
N TYR A 99 -8.91 -8.10 -12.32
CA TYR A 99 -7.83 -8.04 -11.33
C TYR A 99 -8.21 -8.71 -9.99
N TYR A 100 -9.47 -8.67 -9.56
CA TYR A 100 -9.90 -9.44 -8.40
C TYR A 100 -9.77 -10.95 -8.63
N ASP A 101 -10.12 -11.44 -9.81
CA ASP A 101 -9.94 -12.87 -10.14
C ASP A 101 -8.46 -13.27 -10.10
N LEU A 102 -7.57 -12.45 -10.64
CA LEU A 102 -6.13 -12.68 -10.52
C LEU A 102 -5.62 -12.61 -9.07
N ALA A 103 -6.20 -11.75 -8.24
CA ALA A 103 -5.81 -11.62 -6.84
C ALA A 103 -6.22 -12.85 -6.02
N LEU A 104 -7.45 -13.31 -6.23
CA LEU A 104 -8.08 -14.44 -5.55
C LEU A 104 -7.58 -15.80 -6.04
N ALA A 105 -6.99 -15.89 -7.24
CA ALA A 105 -6.34 -17.11 -7.72
C ALA A 105 -5.22 -17.61 -6.77
N SER A 106 -4.53 -16.67 -6.12
CA SER A 106 -3.47 -16.98 -5.14
C SER A 106 -3.95 -16.92 -3.68
N ARG A 107 -4.96 -16.11 -3.38
CA ARG A 107 -5.55 -15.96 -2.03
C ARG A 107 -7.07 -16.06 -2.10
N PRO A 108 -7.62 -17.27 -2.28
CA PRO A 108 -9.06 -17.45 -2.53
C PRO A 108 -9.94 -17.11 -1.32
N ASP A 109 -9.36 -16.98 -0.13
CA ASP A 109 -10.02 -16.67 1.14
C ASP A 109 -9.93 -15.19 1.54
N GLU A 110 -9.44 -14.30 0.67
CA GLU A 110 -9.35 -12.87 0.95
C GLU A 110 -10.73 -12.20 0.92
N THR A 111 -11.32 -12.03 2.11
CA THR A 111 -12.69 -11.56 2.29
C THR A 111 -13.00 -10.19 1.67
N SER A 112 -12.06 -9.23 1.69
CA SER A 112 -12.28 -7.92 1.05
C SER A 112 -12.42 -8.06 -0.46
N ASP A 113 -11.55 -8.84 -1.07
CA ASP A 113 -11.50 -9.01 -2.51
C ASP A 113 -12.73 -9.78 -3.02
N LEU A 114 -13.20 -10.79 -2.28
CA LEU A 114 -14.46 -11.49 -2.57
C LEU A 114 -15.64 -10.52 -2.54
N TYR A 115 -15.77 -9.73 -1.47
CA TYR A 115 -16.87 -8.78 -1.32
C TYR A 115 -16.87 -7.71 -2.42
N GLN A 116 -15.70 -7.14 -2.74
CA GLN A 116 -15.56 -6.17 -3.83
C GLN A 116 -15.82 -6.80 -5.21
N ARG A 117 -15.38 -8.04 -5.44
CA ARG A 117 -15.68 -8.78 -6.68
C ARG A 117 -17.17 -9.02 -6.86
N GLY A 118 -17.87 -9.40 -5.80
CA GLY A 118 -19.32 -9.57 -5.80
C GLY A 118 -20.05 -8.28 -6.21
N ILE A 119 -19.62 -7.13 -5.69
CA ILE A 119 -20.15 -5.82 -6.11
C ILE A 119 -19.87 -5.56 -7.59
N CYS A 120 -18.65 -5.84 -8.09
CA CYS A 120 -18.34 -5.67 -9.52
C CYS A 120 -19.25 -6.53 -10.39
N LYS A 121 -19.45 -7.81 -10.03
CA LYS A 121 -20.36 -8.71 -10.75
C LYS A 121 -21.80 -8.19 -10.73
N GLN A 122 -22.26 -7.65 -9.60
CA GLN A 122 -23.59 -7.03 -9.51
C GLN A 122 -23.72 -5.83 -10.46
N GLN A 123 -22.73 -4.93 -10.52
CA GLN A 123 -22.75 -3.76 -11.42
C GLN A 123 -22.75 -4.18 -12.90
N LEU A 124 -22.11 -5.30 -13.22
CA LEU A 124 -22.09 -5.90 -14.55
C LEU A 124 -23.35 -6.73 -14.87
N GLY A 125 -24.33 -6.79 -13.96
CA GLY A 125 -25.57 -7.55 -14.15
C GLY A 125 -25.46 -9.06 -13.89
N ASN A 126 -24.30 -9.56 -13.46
CA ASN A 126 -24.11 -10.96 -13.07
C ASN A 126 -24.52 -11.18 -11.60
N LEU A 127 -25.84 -11.15 -11.35
CA LEU A 127 -26.40 -11.30 -10.00
C LEU A 127 -26.18 -12.70 -9.42
N ILE A 128 -26.16 -13.75 -10.25
CA ILE A 128 -25.92 -15.12 -9.78
C ILE A 128 -24.49 -15.24 -9.26
N GLY A 129 -23.50 -14.83 -10.07
CA GLY A 129 -22.11 -14.88 -9.67
C GLY A 129 -21.77 -13.94 -8.52
N ALA A 130 -22.54 -12.87 -8.30
CA ALA A 130 -22.38 -11.98 -7.15
C ALA A 130 -22.83 -12.63 -5.83
N CYS A 131 -23.86 -13.50 -5.86
CA CYS A 131 -24.32 -14.24 -4.68
C CYS A 131 -23.45 -15.47 -4.35
N GLU A 132 -22.60 -15.89 -5.28
CA GLU A 132 -21.63 -16.98 -5.08
C GLU A 132 -20.32 -16.51 -4.43
N ASP A 133 -20.08 -15.20 -4.38
CA ASP A 133 -18.97 -14.57 -3.65
C ASP A 133 -19.33 -14.32 -2.18
#